data_AF-A0A7S1B192-F1
#
_entry.id   AF-A0A7S1B192-F1
#
_cell.length_a   1.000
_cell.length_b   1.000
_cell.length_c   1.000
_cell.angle_alpha   90.00
_cell.angle_beta   90.00
_cell.angle_gamma   90.00
#
_symmetry.space_group_name_H-M   'P 1'
#
loop_
_entity.id
_entity.type
_entity.pdbx_description
1 polymer ?
#
loop_
_entity_poly.entity_id
_entity_poly.type
_entity_poly.pdbx_seq_one_letter_code
_entity_poly.pdbx_strand_id
1 'polypeptide(L)'
;MVRHRALISTWKLEHTSAIFDVVKEVATVVACVCFFSDKDGILELGDALFTVFSLLGFLLNIVDIYTTPNLRSKIGDPLARVEILETFIFMVAGFFFFIGCIFYWPGITGKYAIACESIGAWCFVIGSFGFVIAGAFNAFSLGIHAMELQLANREFHLAFTIQKRGIILAIIGSCFFVAGSFMYRTVFNETCAPYTSRYNARHGVLSRTDAVLGSTETYCLSTEYYGTWLYVIGALFLWAETVLNVIVSPMKARPTVDQDGAFEDAF
;
A
#
# COMPACT_ATOMS: atom_id res chain seq x y z
N MET A 1 -33.21 17.79 8.47
CA MET A 1 -32.99 16.56 9.27
C MET A 1 -32.36 15.40 8.46
N VAL A 2 -32.74 15.18 7.19
CA VAL A 2 -32.14 14.12 6.34
C VAL A 2 -30.64 14.36 6.04
N ARG A 3 -30.23 15.59 5.71
CA ARG A 3 -28.83 15.96 5.41
C ARG A 3 -27.86 15.67 6.56
N HIS A 4 -28.26 15.98 7.80
CA HIS A 4 -27.43 15.76 8.99
C HIS A 4 -27.21 14.27 9.30
N ARG A 5 -28.14 13.38 8.91
CA ARG A 5 -27.96 11.93 9.06
C ARG A 5 -26.97 11.38 8.03
N ALA A 6 -27.00 11.89 6.80
CA ALA A 6 -26.07 11.49 5.74
C ALA A 6 -24.61 11.85 6.09
N LEU A 7 -24.36 13.05 6.62
CA LEU A 7 -23.02 13.49 7.05
C LEU A 7 -22.45 12.64 8.19
N ILE A 8 -23.28 12.26 9.17
CA ILE A 8 -22.84 11.39 10.26
C ILE A 8 -22.48 9.99 9.73
N SER A 9 -23.19 9.49 8.71
CA SER A 9 -22.89 8.19 8.13
C SER A 9 -21.60 8.17 7.30
N THR A 10 -21.31 9.22 6.52
CA THR A 10 -20.08 9.30 5.72
C THR A 10 -18.85 9.42 6.60
N TRP A 11 -18.89 10.29 7.62
CA TRP A 11 -17.77 10.42 8.55
C TRP A 11 -17.45 9.12 9.29
N LYS A 12 -18.47 8.40 9.76
CA LYS A 12 -18.27 7.10 10.41
C LYS A 12 -17.61 6.09 9.48
N LEU A 13 -17.97 6.09 8.19
CA LEU A 13 -17.39 5.21 7.19
C LEU A 13 -15.91 5.55 6.97
N GLU A 14 -15.59 6.83 6.72
CA GLU A 14 -14.21 7.31 6.53
C GLU A 14 -13.32 6.99 7.74
N HIS A 15 -13.81 7.26 8.96
CA HIS A 15 -13.05 7.00 10.17
C HIS A 15 -12.83 5.49 10.38
N THR A 16 -13.84 4.68 10.10
CA THR A 16 -13.72 3.21 10.18
C THR A 16 -12.72 2.68 9.15
N SER A 17 -12.75 3.23 7.93
CA SER A 17 -11.79 2.88 6.86
C SER A 17 -10.35 3.23 7.27
N ALA A 18 -10.14 4.44 7.81
CA ALA A 18 -8.81 4.86 8.28
C ALA A 18 -8.26 3.97 9.41
N ILE A 19 -9.12 3.53 10.35
CA ILE A 19 -8.70 2.56 11.40
C ILE A 19 -8.33 1.22 10.78
N PHE A 20 -9.11 0.75 9.81
CA PHE A 20 -8.83 -0.50 9.12
C PHE A 20 -7.48 -0.42 8.39
N ASP A 21 -7.17 0.71 7.74
CA ASP A 21 -5.89 0.92 7.08
C ASP A 21 -4.71 0.82 8.05
N VAL A 22 -4.83 1.35 9.27
CA VAL A 22 -3.79 1.18 10.30
C VAL A 22 -3.59 -0.30 10.62
N VAL A 23 -4.67 -1.07 10.81
CA VAL A 23 -4.59 -2.50 11.10
C VAL A 23 -3.94 -3.26 9.94
N LYS A 24 -4.31 -2.92 8.71
CA LYS A 24 -3.75 -3.48 7.48
C LYS A 24 -2.24 -3.22 7.42
N GLU A 25 -1.79 -1.99 7.63
CA GLU A 25 -0.36 -1.67 7.57
C GLU A 25 0.45 -2.30 8.72
N VAL A 26 -0.12 -2.43 9.92
CA VAL A 26 0.51 -3.20 11.01
C VAL A 26 0.69 -4.66 10.60
N ALA A 27 -0.33 -5.27 9.99
CA ALA A 27 -0.24 -6.63 9.50
C ALA A 27 0.79 -6.77 8.38
N THR A 28 0.89 -5.79 7.48
CA THR A 28 1.93 -5.72 6.44
C THR A 28 3.33 -5.67 7.05
N VAL A 29 3.56 -4.83 8.07
CA VAL A 29 4.84 -4.77 8.79
C VAL A 29 5.18 -6.12 9.41
N VAL A 30 4.22 -6.74 10.12
CA VAL A 30 4.41 -8.06 10.74
C VAL A 30 4.73 -9.12 9.69
N ALA A 31 4.02 -9.13 8.58
CA ALA A 31 4.26 -10.05 7.46
C ALA A 31 5.67 -9.89 6.88
N CYS A 32 6.12 -8.65 6.65
CA CYS A 32 7.48 -8.37 6.18
C CYS A 32 8.55 -8.85 7.18
N VAL A 33 8.30 -8.71 8.49
CA VAL A 33 9.23 -9.22 9.53
C VAL A 33 9.25 -10.74 9.57
N CYS A 34 8.10 -11.40 9.35
CA CYS A 34 8.02 -12.86 9.26
C CYS A 34 8.93 -13.44 8.18
N PHE A 35 9.19 -12.70 7.08
CA PHE A 35 10.08 -13.13 6.00
C PHE A 35 11.56 -13.28 6.41
N PHE A 36 11.98 -12.78 7.58
CA PHE A 36 13.31 -13.04 8.13
C PHE A 36 13.43 -14.36 8.91
N SER A 37 12.34 -15.09 9.10
CA SER A 37 12.33 -16.31 9.92
C SER A 37 12.77 -17.54 9.13
N ASP A 38 13.63 -18.36 9.74
CA ASP A 38 14.02 -19.68 9.19
C ASP A 38 12.95 -20.77 9.38
N LYS A 39 11.89 -20.49 10.15
CA LYS A 39 10.81 -21.45 10.42
C LYS A 39 9.70 -21.36 9.38
N ASP A 40 9.45 -22.45 8.66
CA ASP A 40 8.41 -22.60 7.63
C ASP A 40 7.06 -22.01 8.07
N GLY A 41 6.58 -22.36 9.26
CA GLY A 41 5.27 -21.89 9.75
C GLY A 41 5.19 -20.38 10.01
N ILE A 42 6.32 -19.70 10.26
CA ILE A 42 6.34 -18.24 10.40
C ILE A 42 6.36 -17.58 9.01
N LEU A 43 7.06 -18.16 8.04
CA LEU A 43 7.04 -17.70 6.65
C LEU A 43 5.64 -17.83 6.04
N GLU A 44 4.99 -18.98 6.24
CA GLU A 44 3.60 -19.21 5.80
C GLU A 44 2.64 -18.21 6.43
N LEU A 45 2.82 -17.87 7.71
CA LEU A 45 2.04 -16.82 8.37
C LEU A 45 2.28 -15.45 7.71
N GLY A 46 3.53 -15.13 7.37
CA GLY A 46 3.86 -13.91 6.64
C GLY A 46 3.15 -13.84 5.29
N ASP A 47 3.26 -14.89 4.48
CA ASP A 47 2.60 -15.00 3.17
C ASP A 47 1.06 -14.90 3.31
N ALA A 48 0.49 -15.55 4.33
CA ALA A 48 -0.93 -15.50 4.69
C ALA A 48 -1.41 -14.09 4.99
N LEU A 49 -0.73 -13.40 5.92
CA LEU A 49 -1.06 -12.03 6.29
C LEU A 49 -0.97 -11.11 5.07
N PHE A 50 0.14 -11.17 4.33
CA PHE A 50 0.36 -10.31 3.17
C PHE A 50 -0.72 -10.50 2.10
N THR A 51 -1.10 -11.75 1.82
CA THR A 51 -2.14 -12.10 0.84
C THR A 51 -3.52 -11.63 1.28
N VAL A 52 -3.91 -11.93 2.53
CA VAL A 52 -5.25 -11.58 3.06
C VAL A 52 -5.43 -10.08 3.13
N PHE A 53 -4.43 -9.34 3.65
CA PHE A 53 -4.54 -7.89 3.79
C PHE A 53 -4.41 -7.16 2.44
N SER A 54 -3.68 -7.71 1.47
CA SER A 54 -3.69 -7.20 0.09
C SER A 54 -5.07 -7.38 -0.57
N LEU A 55 -5.72 -8.54 -0.38
CA LEU A 55 -7.08 -8.77 -0.86
C LEU A 55 -8.07 -7.80 -0.21
N LEU A 56 -8.01 -7.64 1.11
CA LEU A 56 -8.90 -6.72 1.82
C LEU A 56 -8.71 -5.27 1.36
N GLY A 57 -7.46 -4.83 1.18
CA GLY A 57 -7.16 -3.50 0.62
C GLY A 57 -7.73 -3.31 -0.80
N PHE A 58 -7.61 -4.33 -1.66
CA PHE A 58 -8.24 -4.31 -2.98
C PHE A 58 -9.78 -4.21 -2.91
N LEU A 59 -10.41 -5.01 -2.05
CA LEU A 59 -11.87 -4.99 -1.87
C LEU A 59 -12.37 -3.66 -1.30
N LEU A 60 -11.62 -3.04 -0.38
CA LEU A 60 -11.97 -1.72 0.14
C LEU A 60 -11.92 -0.64 -0.94
N ASN A 61 -10.89 -0.64 -1.79
CA ASN A 61 -10.85 0.28 -2.93
C ASN A 61 -12.06 0.10 -3.88
N ILE A 62 -12.54 -1.14 -4.06
CA ILE A 62 -13.78 -1.40 -4.80
C ILE A 62 -14.98 -0.77 -4.09
N VAL A 63 -15.11 -0.98 -2.78
CA VAL A 63 -16.19 -0.40 -1.98
C VAL A 63 -16.15 1.13 -2.04
N ASP A 64 -14.98 1.76 -1.99
CA ASP A 64 -14.82 3.21 -2.07
C ASP A 64 -15.31 3.76 -3.42
N ILE A 65 -14.98 3.07 -4.53
CA ILE A 65 -15.49 3.43 -5.86
C ILE A 65 -17.02 3.32 -5.90
N TYR A 66 -17.60 2.25 -5.37
CA TYR A 66 -19.06 2.05 -5.41
C TYR A 66 -19.83 2.94 -4.45
N THR A 67 -19.24 3.30 -3.32
CA THR A 67 -19.89 4.12 -2.28
C THR A 67 -19.77 5.61 -2.55
N THR A 68 -18.82 6.04 -3.39
CA THR A 68 -18.70 7.44 -3.84
C THR A 68 -20.02 7.86 -4.53
N PRO A 69 -20.87 8.65 -3.85
CA PRO A 69 -22.20 8.92 -4.35
C PRO A 69 -22.12 9.86 -5.55
N ASN A 70 -22.90 9.54 -6.59
CA ASN A 70 -23.05 10.33 -7.80
C ASN A 70 -21.79 10.48 -8.68
N LEU A 71 -21.05 9.39 -8.95
CA LEU A 71 -20.06 9.38 -10.05
C LEU A 71 -20.60 10.08 -11.31
N ARG A 72 -21.87 9.82 -11.67
CA ARG A 72 -22.51 10.43 -12.85
C ARG A 72 -22.71 11.94 -12.77
N SER A 73 -23.04 12.51 -11.61
CA SER A 73 -23.20 13.97 -11.49
C SER A 73 -21.87 14.68 -11.32
N LYS A 74 -20.87 13.99 -10.74
CA LYS A 74 -19.52 14.50 -10.51
C LYS A 74 -18.61 14.43 -11.75
N ILE A 75 -19.00 13.72 -12.82
CA ILE A 75 -18.24 13.74 -14.09
C ILE A 75 -18.07 15.17 -14.65
N GLY A 76 -18.94 16.13 -14.33
CA GLY A 76 -18.74 17.52 -14.75
C GLY A 76 -17.54 18.22 -14.09
N ASP A 77 -17.18 17.79 -12.87
CA ASP A 77 -16.19 18.44 -12.02
C ASP A 77 -14.78 17.87 -12.29
N PRO A 78 -13.80 18.70 -12.69
CA PRO A 78 -12.43 18.25 -12.90
C PRO A 78 -11.79 17.64 -11.65
N LEU A 79 -12.15 18.11 -10.45
CA LEU A 79 -11.55 17.62 -9.20
C LEU A 79 -11.98 16.19 -8.90
N ALA A 80 -13.29 15.95 -8.99
CA ALA A 80 -13.86 14.62 -8.80
C ALA A 80 -13.33 13.60 -9.83
N ARG A 81 -13.02 14.04 -11.07
CA ARG A 81 -12.38 13.16 -12.06
C ARG A 81 -10.99 12.70 -11.62
N VAL A 82 -10.21 13.59 -11.01
CA VAL A 82 -8.87 13.27 -10.49
C VAL A 82 -8.97 12.29 -9.34
N GLU A 83 -9.90 12.51 -8.40
CA GLU A 83 -10.15 11.59 -7.28
C GLU A 83 -10.59 10.20 -7.76
N ILE A 84 -11.54 10.13 -8.70
CA ILE A 84 -11.99 8.85 -9.27
C ILE A 84 -10.84 8.13 -9.97
N LEU A 85 -10.02 8.86 -10.73
CA LEU A 85 -8.87 8.29 -11.41
C LEU A 85 -7.83 7.77 -10.40
N GLU A 86 -7.56 8.52 -9.34
CA GLU A 86 -6.70 8.13 -8.24
C GLU A 86 -7.16 6.81 -7.60
N THR A 87 -8.43 6.74 -7.15
CA THR A 87 -8.99 5.53 -6.52
C THR A 87 -8.98 4.34 -7.48
N PHE A 88 -9.24 4.59 -8.78
CA PHE A 88 -9.14 3.56 -9.80
C PHE A 88 -7.71 3.02 -9.94
N ILE A 89 -6.69 3.89 -9.92
CA ILE A 89 -5.29 3.47 -9.96
C ILE A 89 -4.93 2.68 -8.68
N PHE A 90 -5.36 3.12 -7.50
CA PHE A 90 -5.18 2.36 -6.25
C PHE A 90 -5.80 0.96 -6.32
N MET A 91 -7.02 0.85 -6.86
CA MET A 91 -7.69 -0.44 -7.05
C MET A 91 -6.90 -1.36 -7.99
N VAL A 92 -6.48 -0.87 -9.16
CA VAL A 92 -5.70 -1.65 -10.13
C VAL A 92 -4.34 -2.05 -9.54
N ALA A 93 -3.67 -1.13 -8.85
CA ALA A 93 -2.41 -1.38 -8.15
C ALA A 93 -2.55 -2.50 -7.11
N GLY A 94 -3.58 -2.40 -6.25
CA GLY A 94 -3.90 -3.42 -5.24
C GLY A 94 -4.23 -4.78 -5.84
N PHE A 95 -4.91 -4.81 -6.99
CA PHE A 95 -5.20 -6.04 -7.71
C PHE A 95 -3.93 -6.76 -8.19
N PHE A 96 -3.01 -6.04 -8.84
CA PHE A 96 -1.72 -6.60 -9.26
C PHE A 96 -0.91 -7.06 -8.06
N PHE A 97 -0.88 -6.28 -6.99
CA PHE A 97 -0.17 -6.64 -5.77
C PHE A 97 -0.71 -7.92 -5.13
N PHE A 98 -2.04 -8.07 -5.07
CA PHE A 98 -2.71 -9.28 -4.60
C PHE A 98 -2.39 -10.50 -5.49
N ILE A 99 -2.43 -10.35 -6.81
CA ILE A 99 -2.02 -11.43 -7.74
C ILE A 99 -0.56 -11.83 -7.48
N GLY A 100 0.32 -10.86 -7.24
CA GLY A 100 1.71 -11.11 -6.87
C GLY A 100 1.83 -12.02 -5.65
N CYS A 101 1.01 -11.76 -4.62
CA CYS A 101 0.96 -12.59 -3.41
C CYS A 101 0.56 -14.04 -3.72
N ILE A 102 -0.44 -14.26 -4.58
CA ILE A 102 -0.88 -15.61 -4.97
C ILE A 102 0.26 -16.38 -5.65
N PHE A 103 1.01 -15.72 -6.54
CA PHE A 103 2.13 -16.37 -7.24
C PHE A 103 3.32 -16.69 -6.32
N TYR A 104 3.48 -15.97 -5.22
CA TYR A 104 4.47 -16.25 -4.18
C TYR A 104 4.00 -17.25 -3.13
N TRP A 105 2.74 -17.69 -3.17
CA TRP A 105 2.18 -18.58 -2.16
C TRP A 105 2.83 -19.99 -2.19
N PRO A 106 3.23 -20.55 -1.04
CA PRO A 106 3.77 -21.90 -0.96
C PRO A 106 2.80 -22.96 -1.45
N GLY A 107 3.26 -23.82 -2.36
CA GLY A 107 2.52 -25.02 -2.78
C GLY A 107 1.65 -24.85 -4.03
N ILE A 108 1.46 -23.63 -4.54
CA ILE A 108 0.78 -23.43 -5.84
C ILE A 108 1.72 -23.70 -7.01
N THR A 109 3.00 -23.36 -6.85
CA THR A 109 3.87 -23.15 -8.01
C THR A 109 4.54 -24.41 -8.55
N GLY A 110 4.66 -25.48 -7.76
CA GLY A 110 5.06 -26.82 -8.22
C GLY A 110 6.23 -26.82 -9.20
N LYS A 111 6.03 -27.39 -10.40
CA LYS A 111 7.03 -27.45 -11.49
C LYS A 111 7.31 -26.09 -12.16
N TYR A 112 6.46 -25.09 -11.93
CA TYR A 112 6.54 -23.75 -12.52
C TYR A 112 6.99 -22.68 -11.52
N ALA A 113 7.59 -23.07 -10.39
CA ALA A 113 8.11 -22.19 -9.33
C ALA A 113 8.81 -20.92 -9.87
N ILE A 114 9.84 -21.10 -10.69
CA ILE A 114 10.64 -19.99 -11.23
C ILE A 114 9.80 -19.02 -12.08
N ALA A 115 8.89 -19.56 -12.90
CA ALA A 115 8.03 -18.74 -13.75
C ALA A 115 7.01 -17.98 -12.92
N CYS A 116 6.39 -18.63 -11.94
CA CYS A 116 5.44 -18.01 -11.02
C CYS A 116 6.11 -16.92 -10.17
N GLU A 117 7.28 -17.16 -9.60
CA GLU A 117 8.05 -16.15 -8.85
C GLU A 117 8.37 -14.93 -9.71
N SER A 118 8.82 -15.14 -10.95
CA SER A 118 9.09 -14.05 -11.89
C SER A 118 7.85 -13.22 -12.21
N ILE A 119 6.71 -13.89 -12.48
CA ILE A 119 5.43 -13.22 -12.73
C ILE A 119 4.99 -12.46 -11.48
N GLY A 120 5.07 -13.08 -10.31
CA GLY A 120 4.70 -12.47 -9.04
C GLY A 120 5.54 -11.22 -8.74
N ALA A 121 6.84 -11.27 -9.01
CA ALA A 121 7.75 -10.14 -8.80
C ALA A 121 7.37 -8.97 -9.70
N TRP A 122 7.03 -9.23 -10.97
CA TRP A 122 6.54 -8.20 -11.87
C TRP A 122 5.19 -7.64 -11.45
N CYS A 123 4.28 -8.48 -10.96
CA CYS A 123 3.02 -8.04 -10.37
C CYS A 123 3.25 -7.10 -9.18
N PHE A 124 4.21 -7.41 -8.29
CA PHE A 124 4.60 -6.50 -7.20
C PHE A 124 5.22 -5.19 -7.69
N VAL A 125 6.09 -5.23 -8.70
CA VAL A 125 6.67 -4.02 -9.30
C VAL A 125 5.58 -3.13 -9.88
N ILE A 126 4.68 -3.69 -10.70
CA ILE A 126 3.59 -2.95 -11.35
C ILE A 126 2.62 -2.39 -10.30
N GLY A 127 2.22 -3.21 -9.33
CA GLY A 127 1.33 -2.80 -8.24
C GLY A 127 1.94 -1.66 -7.41
N SER A 128 3.17 -1.84 -6.93
CA SER A 128 3.87 -0.84 -6.12
C SER A 128 4.08 0.48 -6.89
N PHE A 129 4.41 0.40 -8.19
CA PHE A 129 4.55 1.59 -9.03
C PHE A 129 3.20 2.29 -9.25
N GLY A 130 2.11 1.52 -9.37
CA GLY A 130 0.76 2.04 -9.38
C GLY A 130 0.44 2.85 -8.11
N PHE A 131 0.86 2.38 -6.92
CA PHE A 131 0.70 3.15 -5.68
C PHE A 131 1.49 4.47 -5.68
N VAL A 132 2.70 4.50 -6.27
CA VAL A 132 3.46 5.75 -6.44
C VAL A 132 2.70 6.74 -7.33
N ILE A 133 2.17 6.27 -8.46
CA ILE A 133 1.38 7.11 -9.38
C ILE A 133 0.12 7.62 -8.70
N ALA A 134 -0.61 6.75 -8.00
CA ALA A 134 -1.82 7.13 -7.28
C ALA A 134 -1.51 8.19 -6.21
N GLY A 135 -0.43 8.00 -5.44
CA GLY A 135 0.04 9.01 -4.48
C GLY A 135 0.39 10.35 -5.13
N ALA A 136 0.89 10.35 -6.36
CA ALA A 136 1.13 11.59 -7.11
C ALA A 136 -0.19 12.29 -7.51
N PHE A 137 -1.21 11.54 -7.95
CA PHE A 137 -2.54 12.10 -8.22
C PHE A 137 -3.20 12.64 -6.95
N ASN A 138 -3.04 11.95 -5.81
CA ASN A 138 -3.48 12.44 -4.50
C ASN A 138 -2.82 13.78 -4.16
N ALA A 139 -1.51 13.89 -4.37
CA ALA A 139 -0.78 15.13 -4.16
C ALA A 139 -1.30 16.28 -5.05
N PHE A 140 -1.64 15.99 -6.31
CA PHE A 140 -2.24 16.98 -7.21
C PHE A 140 -3.64 17.39 -6.75
N SER A 141 -4.50 16.43 -6.37
CA SER A 141 -5.83 16.71 -5.84
C SER A 141 -5.74 17.61 -4.60
N LEU A 142 -4.85 17.28 -3.67
CA LEU A 142 -4.61 18.10 -2.48
C LEU A 142 -4.12 19.51 -2.85
N GLY A 143 -3.27 19.64 -3.87
CA GLY A 143 -2.78 20.93 -4.35
C GLY A 143 -3.89 21.84 -4.90
N ILE A 144 -4.83 21.26 -5.64
CA ILE A 144 -5.99 22.01 -6.17
C ILE A 144 -6.88 22.47 -5.01
N HIS A 145 -7.19 21.59 -4.06
CA HIS A 145 -7.96 21.93 -2.86
C HIS A 145 -7.29 23.06 -2.04
N ALA A 146 -5.95 23.03 -1.93
CA ALA A 146 -5.20 24.07 -1.24
C ALA A 146 -5.43 25.46 -1.86
N MET A 147 -5.45 25.50 -3.19
CA MET A 147 -5.64 26.74 -3.96
C MET A 147 -7.06 27.29 -3.77
N GLU A 148 -8.07 26.43 -3.76
CA GLU A 148 -9.46 26.82 -3.49
C GLU A 148 -9.64 27.34 -2.07
N LEU A 149 -9.07 26.67 -1.07
CA LEU A 149 -9.07 27.11 0.33
C LEU A 149 -8.39 28.48 0.51
N GLN A 150 -7.27 28.70 -0.20
CA GLN A 150 -6.57 29.97 -0.18
C GLN A 150 -7.40 31.09 -0.81
N LEU A 151 -8.13 30.81 -1.90
CA LEU A 151 -9.07 31.76 -2.51
C LEU A 151 -10.26 32.07 -1.58
N ALA A 152 -10.71 31.09 -0.80
CA ALA A 152 -11.77 31.25 0.19
C ALA A 152 -11.32 31.90 1.51
N ASN A 153 -10.02 32.25 1.65
CA ASN A 153 -9.44 32.86 2.84
C ASN A 153 -9.69 32.07 4.15
N ARG A 154 -9.75 30.72 4.06
CA ARG A 154 -9.95 29.83 5.22
C ARG A 154 -8.63 29.30 5.76
N GLU A 155 -8.35 29.51 7.06
CA GLU A 155 -7.11 29.09 7.73
C GLU A 155 -7.13 27.60 8.16
N PHE A 156 -7.04 26.65 7.22
CA PHE A 156 -6.92 25.21 7.55
C PHE A 156 -5.47 24.69 7.52
N HIS A 157 -4.55 25.44 8.13
CA HIS A 157 -3.11 25.15 8.00
C HIS A 157 -2.67 23.81 8.60
N LEU A 158 -3.25 23.38 9.72
CA LEU A 158 -2.76 22.18 10.42
C LEU A 158 -3.15 20.88 9.72
N ALA A 159 -4.45 20.66 9.44
CA ALA A 159 -4.93 19.45 8.80
C ALA A 159 -4.28 19.25 7.42
N PHE A 160 -4.18 20.34 6.66
CA PHE A 160 -3.52 20.35 5.36
C PHE A 160 -2.03 20.00 5.45
N THR A 161 -1.32 20.56 6.45
CA THR A 161 0.09 20.24 6.67
C THR A 161 0.29 18.77 7.02
N ILE A 162 -0.56 18.21 7.88
CA ILE A 162 -0.49 16.80 8.25
C ILE A 162 -0.75 15.91 7.04
N GLN A 163 -1.80 16.20 6.25
CA GLN A 163 -2.12 15.42 5.05
C GLN A 163 -1.00 15.47 4.00
N LYS A 164 -0.38 16.64 3.79
CA LYS A 164 0.80 16.77 2.92
C LYS A 164 1.95 15.88 3.39
N ARG A 165 2.21 15.82 4.70
CA ARG A 165 3.24 14.92 5.26
C ARG A 165 2.86 13.46 5.08
N GLY A 166 1.60 13.10 5.29
CA GLY A 166 1.06 11.78 4.99
C GLY A 166 1.38 11.35 3.56
N ILE A 167 0.98 12.13 2.56
CA ILE A 167 1.21 11.81 1.15
C ILE A 167 2.71 11.61 0.83
N ILE A 168 3.59 12.43 1.41
CA ILE A 168 5.05 12.25 1.23
C ILE A 168 5.50 10.88 1.78
N LEU A 169 5.03 10.50 2.97
CA LEU A 169 5.34 9.20 3.58
C LEU A 169 4.77 8.06 2.71
N ALA A 170 3.54 8.19 2.19
CA ALA A 170 2.95 7.21 1.28
C ALA A 170 3.78 6.99 0.01
N ILE A 171 4.22 8.07 -0.64
CA ILE A 171 5.03 7.99 -1.85
C ILE A 171 6.39 7.35 -1.55
N ILE A 172 7.07 7.78 -0.48
CA ILE A 172 8.36 7.21 -0.06
C ILE A 172 8.22 5.72 0.25
N GLY A 173 7.19 5.35 1.02
CA GLY A 173 6.89 3.97 1.34
C GLY A 173 6.69 3.13 0.07
N SER A 174 5.85 3.61 -0.85
CA SER A 174 5.60 2.96 -2.14
C SER A 174 6.87 2.80 -3.00
N CYS A 175 7.75 3.80 -3.02
CA CYS A 175 9.04 3.72 -3.71
C CYS A 175 9.94 2.61 -3.13
N PHE A 176 9.94 2.43 -1.80
CA PHE A 176 10.67 1.33 -1.16
C PHE A 176 10.09 -0.04 -1.53
N PHE A 177 8.76 -0.17 -1.63
CA PHE A 177 8.13 -1.39 -2.16
C PHE A 177 8.52 -1.66 -3.61
N VAL A 178 8.54 -0.64 -4.48
CA VAL A 178 9.02 -0.79 -5.86
C VAL A 178 10.47 -1.30 -5.89
N ALA A 179 11.36 -0.63 -5.15
CA ALA A 179 12.77 -0.99 -5.09
C ALA A 179 12.97 -2.41 -4.53
N GLY A 180 12.28 -2.75 -3.44
CA GLY A 180 12.28 -4.10 -2.87
C GLY A 180 11.79 -5.14 -3.88
N SER A 181 10.71 -4.86 -4.61
CA SER A 181 10.14 -5.78 -5.61
C SER A 181 11.15 -6.10 -6.71
N PHE A 182 11.95 -5.12 -7.13
CA PHE A 182 13.04 -5.34 -8.09
C PHE A 182 14.15 -6.21 -7.51
N MET A 183 14.46 -6.09 -6.22
CA MET A 183 15.46 -6.92 -5.55
C MET A 183 15.00 -8.39 -5.40
N TYR A 184 13.69 -8.65 -5.34
CA TYR A 184 13.14 -10.01 -5.37
C TYR A 184 13.09 -10.64 -6.77
N ARG A 185 13.42 -9.93 -7.85
CA ARG A 185 13.40 -10.52 -9.19
C ARG A 185 14.49 -11.57 -9.37
N THR A 186 14.05 -12.69 -9.94
CA THR A 186 14.90 -13.78 -10.41
C THR A 186 15.74 -13.44 -11.64
N VAL A 187 15.75 -12.21 -12.17
CA VAL A 187 16.70 -11.87 -13.27
C VAL A 187 18.14 -11.79 -12.77
N PHE A 188 18.35 -11.58 -11.49
CA PHE A 188 19.64 -11.86 -10.87
C PHE A 188 19.95 -13.37 -10.78
N ASN A 189 18.95 -14.26 -10.94
CA ASN A 189 19.15 -15.73 -10.96
C ASN A 189 19.80 -16.29 -12.22
N GLU A 190 20.02 -15.53 -13.30
CA GLU A 190 20.88 -16.09 -14.37
C GLU A 190 22.33 -16.27 -13.89
N THR A 191 22.71 -15.58 -12.80
CA THR A 191 24.01 -15.71 -12.12
C THR A 191 23.95 -16.38 -10.75
N CYS A 192 22.75 -16.58 -10.18
CA CYS A 192 22.52 -17.31 -8.94
C CYS A 192 22.00 -18.73 -9.23
N ALA A 193 22.39 -19.74 -8.44
CA ALA A 193 21.86 -21.10 -8.65
C ALA A 193 20.32 -21.12 -8.61
N PRO A 194 19.65 -21.90 -9.49
CA PRO A 194 18.20 -21.92 -9.61
C PRO A 194 17.54 -22.32 -8.28
N TYR A 195 16.92 -21.32 -7.65
CA TYR A 195 16.21 -21.43 -6.39
C TYR A 195 14.95 -22.27 -6.60
N THR A 196 14.89 -23.46 -6.02
CA THR A 196 13.67 -24.30 -6.03
C THR A 196 13.07 -24.47 -4.64
N SER A 197 13.44 -23.60 -3.69
CA SER A 197 13.19 -23.95 -2.30
C SER A 197 13.21 -22.82 -1.27
N ARG A 198 12.36 -21.79 -1.40
CA ARG A 198 12.01 -20.96 -0.23
C ARG A 198 11.49 -21.82 0.95
N TYR A 199 10.93 -23.00 0.63
CA TYR A 199 10.42 -24.01 1.58
C TYR A 199 11.13 -25.38 1.54
N ASN A 200 11.78 -25.78 0.43
CA ASN A 200 12.53 -27.07 0.36
C ASN A 200 14.00 -26.97 0.83
N ALA A 201 14.44 -25.84 1.42
CA ALA A 201 15.77 -25.74 2.04
C ALA A 201 15.93 -26.70 3.24
N ARG A 202 14.93 -27.54 3.54
CA ARG A 202 15.02 -28.70 4.45
C ARG A 202 16.06 -29.76 4.07
N HIS A 203 16.71 -29.74 2.90
CA HIS A 203 17.85 -30.65 2.62
C HIS A 203 19.12 -29.96 2.13
N GLY A 204 19.18 -28.64 2.23
CA GLY A 204 20.33 -27.85 1.83
C GLY A 204 20.56 -26.73 2.82
N VAL A 205 20.64 -27.06 4.11
CA VAL A 205 21.49 -26.29 5.00
C VAL A 205 22.86 -26.30 4.32
N LEU A 206 23.17 -25.25 3.56
CA LEU A 206 24.55 -24.79 3.45
C LEU A 206 24.95 -24.54 4.89
N SER A 207 25.49 -25.60 5.49
CA SER A 207 26.07 -25.55 6.81
C SER A 207 26.97 -24.35 6.78
N ARG A 208 26.73 -23.40 7.68
CA ARG A 208 27.50 -22.17 7.88
C ARG A 208 29.01 -22.43 8.11
N THR A 209 29.42 -23.69 8.05
CA THR A 209 30.76 -24.24 8.21
C THR A 209 31.47 -24.55 6.90
N ASP A 210 30.76 -24.67 5.77
CA ASP A 210 31.42 -24.97 4.50
C ASP A 210 31.67 -23.66 3.75
N ALA A 211 32.94 -23.27 3.71
CA ALA A 211 33.42 -22.13 2.93
C ALA A 211 33.23 -22.43 1.44
N VAL A 212 32.01 -22.23 0.93
CA VAL A 212 31.77 -22.18 -0.51
C VAL A 212 32.38 -20.87 -1.00
N LEU A 213 33.66 -20.96 -1.38
CA LEU A 213 34.37 -19.99 -2.18
C LEU A 213 33.66 -19.86 -3.53
N GLY A 214 32.69 -18.96 -3.60
CA GLY A 214 32.02 -18.56 -4.82
C GLY A 214 31.27 -17.27 -4.55
N SER A 215 31.81 -16.14 -5.01
CA SER A 215 31.33 -14.81 -4.69
C SER A 215 29.84 -14.58 -5.00
N THR A 216 29.25 -15.35 -5.92
CA THR A 216 27.88 -15.19 -6.43
C THR A 216 26.78 -15.48 -5.40
N GLU A 217 26.83 -16.59 -4.65
CA GLU A 217 25.75 -16.96 -3.70
C GLU A 217 25.57 -15.95 -2.56
N THR A 218 26.68 -15.32 -2.11
CA THR A 218 26.63 -14.28 -1.08
C THR A 218 25.88 -13.03 -1.58
N TYR A 219 26.02 -12.67 -2.86
CA TYR A 219 25.32 -11.53 -3.44
C TYR A 219 23.81 -11.78 -3.53
N CYS A 220 23.38 -13.00 -3.84
CA CYS A 220 21.97 -13.35 -4.00
C CYS A 220 21.23 -13.32 -2.65
N LEU A 221 21.81 -13.94 -1.61
CA LEU A 221 21.32 -13.85 -0.23
C LEU A 221 21.26 -12.39 0.25
N SER A 222 22.25 -11.57 -0.12
CA SER A 222 22.24 -10.17 0.26
C SER A 222 21.11 -9.39 -0.42
N THR A 223 20.80 -9.69 -1.67
CA THR A 223 19.80 -8.95 -2.46
C THR A 223 18.39 -9.19 -1.94
N GLU A 224 18.02 -10.44 -1.66
CA GLU A 224 16.72 -10.76 -1.03
C GLU A 224 16.61 -10.15 0.37
N TYR A 225 17.67 -10.25 1.16
CA TYR A 225 17.72 -9.68 2.51
C TYR A 225 17.50 -8.16 2.48
N TYR A 226 18.21 -7.44 1.62
CA TYR A 226 18.00 -6.00 1.45
C TYR A 226 16.61 -5.68 0.88
N GLY A 227 16.12 -6.48 -0.09
CA GLY A 227 14.75 -6.35 -0.60
C GLY A 227 13.73 -6.43 0.53
N THR A 228 13.82 -7.45 1.39
CA THR A 228 12.97 -7.64 2.57
C THR A 228 13.02 -6.42 3.50
N TRP A 229 14.21 -5.87 3.76
CA TRP A 229 14.35 -4.64 4.55
C TRP A 229 13.68 -3.44 3.91
N LEU A 230 13.77 -3.26 2.59
CA LEU A 230 13.06 -2.19 1.90
C LEU A 230 11.54 -2.33 2.05
N TYR A 231 11.00 -3.55 2.01
CA TYR A 231 9.58 -3.79 2.31
C TYR A 231 9.22 -3.41 3.76
N VAL A 232 10.05 -3.77 4.75
CA VAL A 232 9.81 -3.36 6.15
C VAL A 232 9.82 -1.84 6.29
N ILE A 233 10.85 -1.17 5.74
CA ILE A 233 10.97 0.28 5.80
C ILE A 233 9.79 0.94 5.09
N GLY A 234 9.42 0.43 3.91
CA GLY A 234 8.26 0.89 3.16
C GLY A 234 6.97 0.77 3.96
N ALA A 235 6.73 -0.38 4.58
CA ALA A 235 5.53 -0.65 5.38
C ALA A 235 5.47 0.25 6.62
N LEU A 236 6.60 0.57 7.25
CA LEU A 236 6.65 1.53 8.36
C LEU A 236 6.27 2.96 7.92
N PHE A 237 6.67 3.37 6.72
CA PHE A 237 6.26 4.66 6.15
C PHE A 237 4.76 4.70 5.85
N LEU A 238 4.19 3.64 5.28
CA LEU A 238 2.75 3.53 5.03
C LEU A 238 1.96 3.47 6.35
N TRP A 239 2.44 2.73 7.34
CA TRP A 239 1.85 2.73 8.68
C TRP A 239 1.85 4.12 9.32
N ALA A 240 2.97 4.84 9.25
CA ALA A 240 3.05 6.21 9.77
C ALA A 240 2.05 7.14 9.05
N GLU A 241 1.90 7.00 7.74
CA GLU A 241 0.91 7.74 6.95
C GLU A 241 -0.53 7.46 7.40
N THR A 242 -0.91 6.19 7.56
CA THR A 242 -2.28 5.82 7.98
C THR A 242 -2.60 6.33 9.38
N VAL A 243 -1.61 6.36 10.29
CA VAL A 243 -1.77 6.99 11.61
C VAL A 243 -2.05 8.50 11.48
N LEU A 244 -1.36 9.21 10.58
CA LEU A 244 -1.64 10.62 10.32
C LEU A 244 -3.06 10.82 9.75
N ASN A 245 -3.53 9.92 8.89
CA ASN A 245 -4.90 9.98 8.35
C ASN A 245 -5.97 9.79 9.44
N VAL A 246 -5.74 8.88 10.39
CA VAL A 246 -6.62 8.72 11.56
C VAL A 246 -6.67 10.01 12.40
N ILE A 247 -5.55 10.71 12.57
CA ILE A 247 -5.48 11.99 13.31
C ILE A 247 -6.25 13.10 12.57
N VAL A 248 -6.16 13.14 11.23
CA VAL A 248 -6.81 14.16 10.40
C VAL A 248 -8.32 13.92 10.26
N SER A 249 -8.78 12.67 10.26
CA SER A 249 -10.20 12.30 10.12
C SER A 249 -11.17 13.09 11.03
N PRO A 250 -10.96 13.23 12.36
CA PRO A 250 -11.83 14.04 13.21
C PRO A 250 -11.70 15.56 12.97
N MET A 251 -10.61 16.03 12.36
CA MET A 251 -10.43 17.45 12.01
C MET A 251 -11.30 17.84 10.81
N LYS A 252 -11.47 16.92 9.84
CA LYS A 252 -12.35 17.10 8.68
C LYS A 252 -13.83 17.15 9.08
N ALA A 253 -14.20 16.42 10.13
CA ALA A 253 -15.58 16.30 10.60
C ALA A 253 -16.15 17.56 11.28
N ARG A 254 -15.31 18.54 11.61
CA ARG A 254 -15.76 19.74 12.32
C ARG A 254 -16.50 20.64 11.33
N PRO A 255 -17.82 20.86 11.49
CA PRO A 255 -18.52 21.81 10.65
C PRO A 255 -17.87 23.17 10.82
N THR A 256 -17.43 23.79 9.72
CA THR A 256 -17.14 25.22 9.73
C THR A 256 -18.46 25.91 9.98
N VAL A 257 -18.61 26.46 11.20
CA VAL A 257 -19.69 27.40 11.48
C VAL A 257 -19.37 28.64 10.65
N ASP A 258 -19.95 28.72 9.46
CA ASP A 258 -19.86 29.94 8.66
C ASP A 258 -20.51 31.09 9.44
N GLN A 259 -19.89 32.27 9.33
CA GLN A 259 -20.31 33.49 10.01
C GLN A 259 -21.71 33.98 9.59
N ASP A 260 -22.30 33.40 8.54
CA ASP A 260 -23.64 33.75 8.04
C ASP A 260 -24.76 32.81 8.50
N GLY A 261 -24.48 31.84 9.38
CA GLY A 261 -25.49 30.93 9.93
C GLY A 261 -26.03 29.88 8.95
N ALA A 262 -25.51 29.84 7.71
CA ALA A 262 -25.68 28.73 6.80
C ALA A 262 -24.57 27.70 7.05
N PHE A 263 -24.92 26.47 7.38
CA PHE A 263 -23.95 25.38 7.42
C PHE A 263 -23.58 25.00 5.98
N GLU A 264 -22.45 25.49 5.47
CA GLU A 264 -21.77 24.86 4.34
C GLU A 264 -20.90 23.70 4.83
N ASP A 265 -20.91 22.62 4.07
CA ASP A 265 -20.14 21.42 4.35
C ASP A 265 -18.64 21.76 4.22
N ALA A 266 -17.88 21.57 5.30
CA ALA A 266 -16.42 21.55 5.22
C ALA A 266 -16.02 20.15 4.77
N PHE A 267 -15.54 20.06 3.53
CA PHE A 267 -15.13 18.84 2.82
C PHE A 267 -16.27 18.00 2.21
#